data_AF-A0A964XEH9-F1
#
_entry.id   AF-A0A964XEH9-F1
#
_cell.length_a   1.000
_cell.length_b   1.000
_cell.length_c   1.000
_cell.angle_alpha   90.00
_cell.angle_beta   90.00
_cell.angle_gamma   90.00
#
_symmetry.space_group_name_H-M   'P 1'
#
loop_
_entity.id
_entity.type
_entity.pdbx_description
1 polymer ?
#
loop_
_entity_poly.entity_id
_entity_poly.type
_entity_poly.pdbx_seq_one_letter_code
_entity_poly.pdbx_strand_id
1 'polypeptide(L)'
;MTRERLARRALAGLVLAGSTVAAPTGSAQAEKYASIVVDAQSDTVLHARHADASRYPASLTKVMTLYMLFDEISAGRVSLDDPLTVSHNAARQPPSNLRLSPGDTISVADAIDALVTKSANDVAVVVAEHIGGSEHRFAALMTVKARTLGMNSTRFYNASGLPDSRQVSTARDMARLAEAILEDHGEHYDYFALQKFRWNGRTYKNHNKLLGSVEGVDGIKTGYTRASGFNLMASSVREDRRIITVMLGGRTSAARNRHVTELIEAAYRSFDGPTGRSPALRTKIAFEDVPQPIDPNAAARPLLNGKPLAMGEGDAHN
;
A
#
# COMPACT_ATOMS: atom_id res chain seq x y z
N MET A 1 -52.48 37.55 -70.38
CA MET A 1 -53.00 36.26 -70.89
C MET A 1 -51.77 35.40 -71.16
N THR A 2 -51.54 34.22 -70.61
CA THR A 2 -52.46 33.10 -70.35
C THR A 2 -51.76 32.07 -69.43
N ARG A 3 -52.61 31.31 -68.73
CA ARG A 3 -52.42 30.08 -67.93
C ARG A 3 -51.30 29.12 -68.39
N GLU A 4 -50.74 28.34 -67.46
CA GLU A 4 -50.81 26.86 -67.40
C GLU A 4 -49.77 26.27 -66.41
N ARG A 5 -50.21 25.62 -65.32
CA ARG A 5 -50.37 24.16 -65.10
C ARG A 5 -49.06 23.40 -64.79
N LEU A 6 -49.04 22.94 -63.53
CA LEU A 6 -48.77 21.57 -63.06
C LEU A 6 -47.44 20.84 -63.35
N ALA A 7 -46.87 20.42 -62.21
CA ALA A 7 -46.37 19.09 -61.88
C ALA A 7 -44.92 18.73 -62.25
N ARG A 8 -44.12 18.43 -61.22
CA ARG A 8 -43.94 17.05 -60.73
C ARG A 8 -43.11 17.02 -59.45
N ARG A 9 -43.42 16.00 -58.65
CA ARG A 9 -42.95 15.70 -57.30
C ARG A 9 -41.48 15.28 -57.28
N ALA A 10 -40.76 15.65 -56.22
CA ALA A 10 -39.76 14.79 -55.60
C ALA A 10 -39.72 15.11 -54.09
N LEU A 11 -40.34 14.22 -53.32
CA LEU A 11 -40.26 14.18 -51.86
C LEU A 11 -38.91 13.57 -51.50
N ALA A 12 -37.95 14.39 -51.06
CA ALA A 12 -36.74 13.91 -50.42
C ALA A 12 -36.88 14.15 -48.91
N GLY A 13 -37.20 13.07 -48.19
CA GLY A 13 -37.26 13.06 -46.73
C GLY A 13 -35.88 13.32 -46.15
N LEU A 14 -35.72 14.43 -45.45
CA LEU A 14 -34.53 14.73 -44.67
C LEU A 14 -34.59 13.89 -43.37
N VAL A 15 -33.88 12.76 -43.35
CA VAL A 15 -33.63 12.00 -42.14
C VAL A 15 -32.66 12.82 -41.28
N LEU A 16 -33.19 13.48 -40.26
CA LEU A 16 -32.40 14.15 -39.23
C LEU A 16 -31.77 13.05 -38.35
N ALA A 17 -30.54 12.64 -38.68
CA ALA A 17 -29.76 11.75 -37.82
C ALA A 17 -29.35 12.52 -36.56
N GLY A 18 -30.17 12.43 -35.51
CA GLY A 18 -29.83 12.91 -34.18
C GLY A 18 -28.69 12.08 -33.61
N SER A 19 -27.46 12.59 -33.70
CA SER A 19 -26.31 12.02 -32.99
C SER A 19 -26.46 12.30 -31.50
N THR A 20 -27.02 11.34 -30.76
CA THR A 20 -26.93 11.32 -29.31
C THR A 20 -25.48 11.03 -28.92
N VAL A 21 -24.73 12.09 -28.59
CA VAL A 21 -23.44 11.95 -27.91
C VAL A 21 -23.75 11.41 -26.51
N ALA A 22 -23.68 10.09 -26.35
CA ALA A 22 -23.70 9.47 -25.05
C ALA A 22 -22.45 9.95 -24.29
N ALA A 23 -22.65 10.82 -23.31
CA ALA A 23 -21.61 11.15 -22.33
C ALA A 23 -21.22 9.84 -21.61
N PRO A 24 -19.92 9.57 -21.36
CA PRO A 24 -19.53 8.37 -20.64
C PRO A 24 -19.98 8.51 -19.18
N THR A 25 -21.14 7.96 -18.85
CA THR A 25 -21.59 7.74 -17.47
C THR A 25 -20.93 6.47 -16.94
N GLY A 26 -19.67 6.61 -16.57
CA GLY A 26 -18.92 5.58 -15.87
C GLY A 26 -17.83 6.26 -15.07
N SER A 27 -18.08 6.51 -13.78
CA SER A 27 -16.98 6.76 -12.87
C SER A 27 -16.20 5.44 -12.78
N ALA A 28 -15.15 5.31 -13.60
CA ALA A 28 -14.19 4.24 -13.48
C ALA A 28 -13.54 4.41 -12.11
N GLN A 29 -14.09 3.73 -11.10
CA GLN A 29 -13.50 3.70 -9.78
C GLN A 29 -12.10 3.12 -9.98
N ALA A 30 -11.09 3.98 -9.76
CA ALA A 30 -9.71 3.67 -10.08
C ALA A 30 -9.32 2.34 -9.46
N GLU A 31 -8.79 1.45 -10.30
CA GLU A 31 -8.26 0.17 -9.88
C GLU A 31 -7.28 0.43 -8.71
N LYS A 32 -7.61 -0.02 -7.50
CA LYS A 32 -6.75 0.21 -6.32
C LYS A 32 -5.45 -0.56 -6.42
N TYR A 33 -5.42 -1.61 -7.24
CA TYR A 33 -4.29 -2.50 -7.36
C TYR A 33 -3.07 -1.80 -7.96
N ALA A 34 -1.90 -2.10 -7.38
CA ALA A 34 -0.59 -1.85 -7.94
C ALA A 34 0.37 -2.85 -7.31
N SER A 35 1.39 -3.28 -8.06
CA SER A 35 2.45 -4.14 -7.51
C SER A 35 3.79 -3.94 -8.20
N ILE A 36 4.84 -4.23 -7.46
CA ILE A 36 6.21 -4.29 -7.95
C ILE A 36 6.98 -5.38 -7.19
N VAL A 37 7.85 -6.09 -7.90
CA VAL A 37 8.82 -7.03 -7.32
C VAL A 37 10.20 -6.63 -7.80
N VAL A 38 11.14 -6.48 -6.88
CA VAL A 38 12.52 -6.05 -7.14
C VAL A 38 13.49 -7.07 -6.54
N ASP A 39 14.55 -7.38 -7.28
CA ASP A 39 15.76 -8.02 -6.77
C ASP A 39 16.61 -6.96 -6.05
N ALA A 40 16.73 -7.07 -4.73
CA ALA A 40 17.35 -6.04 -3.89
C ALA A 40 18.87 -5.95 -4.07
N GLN A 41 19.53 -6.97 -4.64
CA GLN A 41 20.96 -6.92 -4.90
C GLN A 41 21.30 -6.14 -6.18
N SER A 42 20.40 -6.13 -7.16
CA SER A 42 20.67 -5.60 -8.50
C SER A 42 19.78 -4.42 -8.90
N ASP A 43 18.83 -4.03 -8.03
CA ASP A 43 17.74 -3.11 -8.32
C ASP A 43 16.88 -3.51 -9.53
N THR A 44 16.98 -4.77 -9.97
CA THR A 44 16.26 -5.23 -11.16
C THR A 44 14.79 -5.41 -10.83
N VAL A 45 13.94 -4.67 -11.53
CA VAL A 45 12.48 -4.87 -11.47
C VAL A 45 12.12 -6.16 -12.19
N LEU A 46 11.71 -7.17 -11.42
CA LEU A 46 11.28 -8.47 -11.93
C LEU A 46 9.82 -8.43 -12.38
N HIS A 47 8.99 -7.65 -11.69
CA HIS A 47 7.57 -7.49 -12.02
C HIS A 47 7.10 -6.08 -11.70
N ALA A 48 6.23 -5.53 -12.54
CA ALA A 48 5.56 -4.27 -12.27
C ALA A 48 4.16 -4.24 -12.91
N ARG A 49 3.17 -3.79 -12.14
CA ARG A 49 1.80 -3.51 -12.57
C ARG A 49 1.32 -2.24 -11.90
N HIS A 50 1.01 -1.21 -12.68
CA HIS A 50 0.62 0.11 -12.16
C HIS A 50 1.57 0.65 -11.08
N ALA A 51 2.86 0.31 -11.16
CA ALA A 51 3.81 0.52 -10.07
C ALA A 51 3.99 2.01 -9.73
N ASP A 52 3.76 2.89 -10.71
CA ASP A 52 3.86 4.35 -10.64
C ASP A 52 2.51 5.05 -10.41
N ALA A 53 1.42 4.28 -10.33
CA ALA A 53 0.10 4.85 -10.12
C ALA A 53 -0.08 5.33 -8.67
N SER A 54 -0.67 6.52 -8.50
CA SER A 54 -0.90 7.10 -7.18
C SER A 54 -1.89 6.27 -6.36
N ARG A 55 -1.50 5.92 -5.14
CA ARG A 55 -2.25 5.10 -4.18
C ARG A 55 -2.12 5.66 -2.77
N TYR A 56 -3.09 5.33 -1.92
CA TYR A 56 -3.00 5.58 -0.49
C TYR A 56 -2.11 4.51 0.17
N PRO A 57 -0.98 4.88 0.82
CA PRO A 57 -0.05 3.91 1.40
C PRO A 57 -0.61 3.21 2.65
N ALA A 58 -1.60 3.81 3.32
CA ALA A 58 -2.07 3.38 4.63
C ALA A 58 -0.89 3.20 5.60
N SER A 59 -0.93 2.22 6.51
CA SER A 59 0.12 2.00 7.50
C SER A 59 1.49 1.58 6.96
N LEU A 60 1.68 1.43 5.63
CA LEU A 60 3.04 1.39 5.08
C LEU A 60 3.82 2.69 5.36
N THR A 61 3.09 3.80 5.55
CA THR A 61 3.64 5.10 6.02
C THR A 61 4.53 4.96 7.25
N LYS A 62 4.21 4.03 8.17
CA LYS A 62 5.00 3.83 9.39
C LYS A 62 6.40 3.30 9.13
N VAL A 63 6.68 2.75 7.94
CA VAL A 63 8.04 2.38 7.54
C VAL A 63 8.92 3.62 7.42
N MET A 64 8.38 4.74 6.91
CA MET A 64 9.10 6.02 6.88
C MET A 64 9.26 6.61 8.30
N THR A 65 8.25 6.45 9.16
CA THR A 65 8.35 6.85 10.57
C THR A 65 9.46 6.08 11.29
N LEU A 66 9.57 4.77 11.04
CA LEU A 66 10.64 3.93 11.57
C LEU A 66 12.00 4.28 10.96
N TYR A 67 12.08 4.48 9.64
CA TYR A 67 13.29 4.93 8.96
C TYR A 67 13.84 6.19 9.63
N MET A 68 13.01 7.21 9.84
CA MET A 68 13.44 8.45 10.48
C MET A 68 13.77 8.28 11.97
N LEU A 69 13.17 7.31 12.68
CA LEU A 69 13.57 6.98 14.04
C LEU A 69 14.94 6.29 14.06
N PHE A 70 15.20 5.41 13.11
CA PHE A 70 16.51 4.78 12.93
C PHE A 70 17.59 5.80 12.58
N ASP A 71 17.30 6.80 11.72
CA ASP A 71 18.20 7.95 11.48
C ASP A 71 18.65 8.62 12.79
N GLU A 72 17.73 8.82 13.74
CA GLU A 72 18.03 9.44 15.04
C GLU A 72 18.86 8.53 15.96
N ILE A 73 18.60 7.21 15.90
CA ILE A 73 19.34 6.20 16.66
C ILE A 73 20.76 6.04 16.13
N SER A 74 20.93 5.82 14.82
CA SER A 74 22.24 5.67 14.19
C SER A 74 23.09 6.94 14.33
N ALA A 75 22.46 8.12 14.44
CA ALA A 75 23.15 9.38 14.72
C ALA A 75 23.43 9.64 16.22
N GLY A 76 23.05 8.73 17.12
CA GLY A 76 23.26 8.84 18.57
C GLY A 76 22.46 9.94 19.25
N ARG A 77 21.40 10.46 18.61
CA ARG A 77 20.52 11.49 19.18
C ARG A 77 19.42 10.89 20.05
N VAL A 78 19.10 9.61 19.82
CA VAL A 78 18.09 8.83 20.54
C VAL A 78 18.66 7.46 20.87
N SER A 79 18.42 6.97 22.09
CA SER A 79 18.77 5.62 22.55
C SER A 79 17.52 4.75 22.69
N LEU A 80 17.69 3.42 22.62
CA LEU A 80 16.57 2.46 22.71
C LEU A 80 15.80 2.54 24.04
N ASP A 81 16.46 2.95 25.12
CA ASP A 81 15.87 3.09 26.45
C ASP A 81 15.21 4.45 26.70
N ASP A 82 15.35 5.41 25.76
CA ASP A 82 14.85 6.76 25.96
C ASP A 82 13.32 6.76 26.13
N PRO A 83 12.78 7.48 27.14
CA PRO A 83 11.36 7.57 27.35
C PRO A 83 10.74 8.60 26.39
N LEU A 84 9.78 8.14 25.57
CA LEU A 84 8.99 9.00 24.70
C LEU A 84 7.68 9.39 25.39
N THR A 85 7.49 10.68 25.67
CA THR A 85 6.29 11.21 26.34
C THR A 85 5.06 11.14 25.44
N VAL A 86 3.96 10.65 25.98
CA VAL A 86 2.68 10.53 25.29
C VAL A 86 1.89 11.84 25.42
N SER A 87 1.58 12.48 24.30
CA SER A 87 0.74 13.67 24.28
C SER A 87 -0.76 13.33 24.29
N HIS A 88 -1.60 14.34 24.55
CA HIS A 88 -3.05 14.22 24.32
C HIS A 88 -3.41 13.94 22.86
N ASN A 89 -2.59 14.39 21.90
CA ASN A 89 -2.83 14.13 20.48
C ASN A 89 -2.56 12.65 20.15
N ALA A 90 -1.44 12.10 20.63
CA ALA A 90 -1.11 10.69 20.50
C ALA A 90 -2.19 9.78 21.12
N ALA A 91 -2.60 10.05 22.36
CA ALA A 91 -3.59 9.25 23.08
C ALA A 91 -4.98 9.22 22.40
N ARG A 92 -5.32 10.23 21.59
CA ARG A 92 -6.62 10.32 20.88
C ARG A 92 -6.64 9.60 19.53
N GLN A 93 -5.51 9.06 19.07
CA GLN A 93 -5.45 8.40 17.78
C GLN A 93 -6.36 7.15 17.73
N PRO A 94 -7.13 6.95 16.64
CA PRO A 94 -8.00 5.80 16.52
C PRO A 94 -7.21 4.49 16.41
N PRO A 95 -7.82 3.33 16.69
CA PRO A 95 -7.18 2.03 16.49
C PRO A 95 -6.73 1.81 15.04
N SER A 96 -5.71 1.01 14.76
CA SER A 96 -4.89 0.22 15.69
C SER A 96 -4.03 1.10 16.59
N ASN A 97 -4.04 0.89 17.91
CA ASN A 97 -3.31 1.67 18.91
C ASN A 97 -3.00 0.80 20.15
N LEU A 98 -2.16 1.28 21.06
CA LEU A 98 -1.88 0.68 22.38
C LEU A 98 -2.79 1.21 23.49
N ARG A 99 -3.52 2.31 23.24
CA ARG A 99 -4.33 3.04 24.22
C ARG A 99 -3.47 3.67 25.32
N LEU A 100 -2.38 4.31 24.89
CA LEU A 100 -1.50 5.06 25.78
C LEU A 100 -2.27 6.24 26.43
N SER A 101 -1.92 6.58 27.67
CA SER A 101 -2.53 7.73 28.37
C SER A 101 -1.65 8.97 28.22
N PRO A 102 -2.22 10.18 28.15
CA PRO A 102 -1.43 11.41 28.17
C PRO A 102 -0.56 11.51 29.43
N GLY A 103 0.71 11.88 29.27
CA GLY A 103 1.69 11.99 30.35
C GLY A 103 2.45 10.70 30.65
N ASP A 104 1.96 9.54 30.21
CA ASP A 104 2.72 8.29 30.26
C ASP A 104 3.93 8.36 29.32
N THR A 105 4.84 7.39 29.44
CA THR A 105 5.98 7.22 28.54
C THR A 105 6.02 5.82 27.94
N ILE A 106 6.58 5.70 26.74
CA ILE A 106 6.93 4.43 26.09
C ILE A 106 8.41 4.48 25.71
N SER A 107 9.17 3.40 25.93
CA SER A 107 10.57 3.34 25.51
C SER A 107 10.67 3.37 23.98
N VAL A 108 11.79 3.81 23.42
CA VAL A 108 12.04 3.75 21.97
C VAL A 108 11.98 2.31 21.46
N ALA A 109 12.54 1.35 22.19
CA ALA A 109 12.47 -0.07 21.86
C ALA A 109 11.01 -0.58 21.76
N ASP A 110 10.19 -0.29 22.77
CA ASP A 110 8.77 -0.66 22.75
C ASP A 110 7.99 0.08 21.66
N ALA A 111 8.37 1.32 21.34
CA ALA A 111 7.77 2.08 20.26
C ALA A 111 8.05 1.42 18.89
N ILE A 112 9.29 0.99 18.64
CA ILE A 112 9.66 0.25 17.44
C ILE A 112 8.83 -1.03 17.34
N ASP A 113 8.85 -1.86 18.39
CA ASP A 113 8.12 -3.13 18.44
C ASP A 113 6.61 -2.94 18.21
N ALA A 114 6.01 -1.91 18.80
CA ALA A 114 4.60 -1.59 18.64
C ALA A 114 4.26 -1.14 17.20
N LEU A 115 5.15 -0.40 16.54
CA LEU A 115 4.98 0.05 15.16
C LEU A 115 5.09 -1.12 14.18
N VAL A 116 6.08 -2.00 14.33
CA VAL A 116 6.28 -3.15 13.44
C VAL A 116 5.18 -4.21 13.62
N THR A 117 4.80 -4.53 14.87
CA THR A 117 3.86 -5.63 15.15
C THR A 117 2.39 -5.19 15.14
N LYS A 118 2.01 -4.28 16.05
CA LYS A 118 0.63 -3.83 16.26
C LYS A 118 0.24 -2.73 15.29
N SER A 119 1.22 -2.07 14.67
CA SER A 119 0.98 -0.94 13.78
C SER A 119 0.25 0.20 14.50
N ALA A 120 0.64 0.47 15.73
CA ALA A 120 -0.01 1.39 16.66
C ALA A 120 0.06 2.85 16.17
N ASN A 121 -1.09 3.51 16.04
CA ASN A 121 -1.23 4.87 15.54
C ASN A 121 -0.84 5.92 16.59
N ASP A 122 -1.22 5.68 17.84
CA ASP A 122 -0.80 6.50 18.99
C ASP A 122 0.73 6.56 19.08
N VAL A 123 1.39 5.41 19.02
CA VAL A 123 2.86 5.31 19.04
C VAL A 123 3.50 6.05 17.85
N ALA A 124 2.91 5.99 16.65
CA ALA A 124 3.45 6.72 15.50
C ALA A 124 3.44 8.24 15.72
N VAL A 125 2.40 8.75 16.39
CA VAL A 125 2.33 10.17 16.77
C VAL A 125 3.32 10.50 17.87
N VAL A 126 3.51 9.62 18.87
CA VAL A 126 4.54 9.79 19.91
C VAL A 126 5.93 9.96 19.28
N VAL A 127 6.33 9.06 18.39
CA VAL A 127 7.62 9.13 17.68
C VAL A 127 7.72 10.42 16.86
N ALA A 128 6.66 10.76 16.13
CA ALA A 128 6.63 11.95 15.29
C ALA A 128 6.76 13.25 16.09
N GLU A 129 6.08 13.36 17.23
CA GLU A 129 6.14 14.52 18.11
C GLU A 129 7.49 14.63 18.80
N HIS A 130 8.11 13.50 19.17
CA HIS A 130 9.45 13.49 19.75
C HIS A 130 10.50 14.02 18.75
N ILE A 131 10.51 13.51 17.52
CA ILE A 131 11.53 13.87 16.51
C ILE A 131 11.22 15.23 15.86
N GLY A 132 9.97 15.46 15.47
CA GLY A 132 9.56 16.64 14.72
C GLY A 132 9.11 17.82 15.58
N GLY A 133 8.90 17.62 16.89
CA GLY A 133 8.23 18.56 17.80
C GLY A 133 6.71 18.65 17.60
N SER A 134 6.19 18.18 16.45
CA SER A 134 4.75 18.01 16.18
C SER A 134 4.58 17.01 15.04
N GLU A 135 3.45 16.30 15.00
CA GLU A 135 3.17 15.35 13.92
C GLU A 135 3.14 16.03 12.54
N HIS A 136 2.58 17.25 12.44
CA HIS A 136 2.51 17.97 11.17
C HIS A 136 3.90 18.33 10.63
N ARG A 137 4.80 18.83 11.50
CA ARG A 137 6.18 19.11 11.12
C ARG A 137 6.93 17.82 10.75
N PHE A 138 6.72 16.75 11.51
CA PHE A 138 7.31 15.45 11.19
C PHE A 138 6.84 14.93 9.83
N ALA A 139 5.55 15.01 9.50
CA ALA A 139 5.04 14.59 8.19
C ALA A 139 5.63 15.41 7.01
N ALA A 140 5.90 16.70 7.22
CA ALA A 140 6.62 17.51 6.24
C ALA A 140 8.07 17.00 6.07
N LEU A 141 8.77 16.70 7.16
CA LEU A 141 10.12 16.12 7.14
C LEU A 141 10.14 14.73 6.50
N MET A 142 9.14 13.88 6.75
CA MET A 142 8.97 12.59 6.07
C MET A 142 8.89 12.76 4.55
N THR A 143 8.19 13.79 4.08
CA THR A 143 8.10 14.09 2.64
C THR A 143 9.44 14.58 2.08
N VAL A 144 10.18 15.40 2.84
CA VAL A 144 11.54 15.81 2.46
C VAL A 144 12.47 14.59 2.38
N LYS A 145 12.46 13.72 3.40
CA LYS A 145 13.22 12.47 3.39
C LYS A 145 12.83 11.56 2.22
N ALA A 146 11.53 11.43 1.93
CA ALA A 146 11.07 10.68 0.76
C ALA A 146 11.72 11.18 -0.54
N ARG A 147 11.87 12.51 -0.71
CA ARG A 147 12.55 13.08 -1.88
C ARG A 147 14.04 12.76 -1.92
N THR A 148 14.73 12.77 -0.79
CA THR A 148 16.16 12.40 -0.75
C THR A 148 16.38 10.93 -1.08
N LEU A 149 15.40 10.07 -0.77
CA LEU A 149 15.41 8.64 -1.15
C LEU A 149 14.90 8.37 -2.57
N GLY A 150 14.66 9.41 -3.38
CA GLY A 150 14.16 9.26 -4.76
C GLY A 150 12.67 8.86 -4.87
N MET A 151 11.91 8.86 -3.78
CA MET A 151 10.47 8.60 -3.76
C MET A 151 9.67 9.82 -4.26
N ASN A 152 9.86 10.20 -5.52
CA ASN A 152 9.39 11.47 -6.09
C ASN A 152 7.86 11.60 -6.19
N SER A 153 7.14 10.48 -6.15
CA SER A 153 5.67 10.42 -6.26
C SER A 153 4.98 10.26 -4.90
N THR A 154 5.71 10.42 -3.80
CA THR A 154 5.21 10.25 -2.44
C THR A 154 4.98 11.57 -1.71
N ARG A 155 3.92 11.68 -0.94
CA ARG A 155 3.71 12.79 0.00
C ARG A 155 3.06 12.23 1.26
N PHE A 156 3.72 12.45 2.39
CA PHE A 156 3.19 12.09 3.71
C PHE A 156 2.45 13.28 4.31
N TYR A 157 1.39 12.99 5.07
CA TYR A 157 0.61 14.03 5.74
C TYR A 157 0.40 13.74 7.23
N ASN A 158 0.71 12.53 7.68
CA ASN A 158 0.76 12.13 9.07
C ASN A 158 1.75 10.96 9.24
N ALA A 159 2.09 10.62 10.48
CA ALA A 159 3.12 9.61 10.77
C ALA A 159 2.59 8.17 10.73
N SER A 160 1.27 8.00 10.71
CA SER A 160 0.63 6.71 10.92
C SER A 160 0.08 6.08 9.63
N GLY A 161 -0.13 6.88 8.60
CA GLY A 161 -0.87 6.45 7.41
C GLY A 161 -2.39 6.47 7.59
N LEU A 162 -2.90 7.15 8.62
CA LEU A 162 -4.34 7.38 8.76
C LEU A 162 -4.88 8.17 7.55
N PRO A 163 -6.18 8.02 7.20
CA PRO A 163 -6.73 8.61 5.99
C PRO A 163 -6.56 10.13 5.92
N ASP A 164 -5.89 10.60 4.87
CA ASP A 164 -5.86 11.99 4.42
C ASP A 164 -5.78 11.98 2.88
N SER A 165 -6.62 12.76 2.20
CA SER A 165 -6.69 12.76 0.72
C SER A 165 -5.43 13.30 0.05
N ARG A 166 -4.59 14.05 0.77
CA ARG A 166 -3.32 14.56 0.27
C ARG A 166 -2.19 13.56 0.42
N GLN A 167 -2.34 12.54 1.26
CA GLN A 167 -1.31 11.54 1.48
C GLN A 167 -1.33 10.49 0.36
N VAL A 168 -0.24 10.39 -0.38
CA VAL A 168 -0.14 9.50 -1.55
C VAL A 168 1.25 8.90 -1.66
N SER A 169 1.35 7.76 -2.32
CA SER A 169 2.62 7.13 -2.72
C SER A 169 2.36 6.21 -3.93
N THR A 170 3.35 5.44 -4.32
CA THR A 170 3.30 4.46 -5.41
C THR A 170 3.88 3.14 -4.92
N ALA A 171 3.65 2.03 -5.64
CA ALA A 171 4.29 0.77 -5.27
C ALA A 171 5.81 0.85 -5.46
N ARG A 172 6.28 1.59 -6.50
CA ARG A 172 7.70 1.82 -6.75
C ARG A 172 8.37 2.60 -5.62
N ASP A 173 7.78 3.71 -5.19
CA ASP A 173 8.34 4.52 -4.09
C ASP A 173 8.38 3.72 -2.79
N MET A 174 7.36 2.91 -2.51
CA MET A 174 7.36 2.01 -1.36
C MET A 174 8.44 0.93 -1.46
N ALA A 175 8.76 0.43 -2.66
CA ALA A 175 9.91 -0.47 -2.85
C ALA A 175 11.23 0.26 -2.58
N ARG A 176 11.40 1.50 -3.05
CA ARG A 176 12.58 2.33 -2.73
C ARG A 176 12.75 2.56 -1.23
N LEU A 177 11.66 2.75 -0.50
CA LEU A 177 11.72 2.86 0.97
C LEU A 177 12.17 1.55 1.64
N ALA A 178 11.76 0.40 1.10
CA ALA A 178 12.21 -0.89 1.61
C ALA A 178 13.70 -1.14 1.34
N GLU A 179 14.18 -0.78 0.14
CA GLU A 179 15.61 -0.82 -0.23
C GLU A 179 16.42 0.09 0.70
N ALA A 180 16.01 1.34 0.88
CA ALA A 180 16.68 2.30 1.76
C ALA A 180 16.76 1.81 3.22
N ILE A 181 15.71 1.16 3.74
CA ILE A 181 15.74 0.54 5.08
C ILE A 181 16.83 -0.54 5.17
N LEU A 182 16.98 -1.38 4.13
CA LEU A 182 17.97 -2.46 4.11
C LEU A 182 19.40 -1.93 3.97
N GLU A 183 19.58 -0.86 3.20
CA GLU A 183 20.88 -0.23 2.92
C GLU A 183 21.37 0.63 4.09
N ASP A 184 20.50 1.54 4.57
CA ASP A 184 20.89 2.57 5.54
C ASP A 184 20.76 2.09 7.00
N HIS A 185 19.87 1.12 7.26
CA HIS A 185 19.49 0.67 8.60
C HIS A 185 19.42 -0.86 8.72
N GLY A 186 20.30 -1.58 8.00
CA GLY A 186 20.36 -3.03 8.02
C GLY A 186 20.53 -3.63 9.42
N GLU A 187 21.20 -2.93 10.33
CA GLU A 187 21.37 -3.29 11.75
C GLU A 187 20.06 -3.26 12.56
N HIS A 188 19.04 -2.55 12.07
CA HIS A 188 17.72 -2.44 12.69
C HIS A 188 16.65 -3.24 11.94
N TYR A 189 17.00 -3.88 10.82
CA TYR A 189 16.02 -4.56 9.98
C TYR A 189 15.30 -5.72 10.69
N ASP A 190 15.97 -6.41 11.61
CA ASP A 190 15.44 -7.57 12.34
C ASP A 190 14.15 -7.26 13.13
N TYR A 191 13.90 -6.00 13.49
CA TYR A 191 12.62 -5.60 14.10
C TYR A 191 11.41 -5.95 13.22
N PHE A 192 11.54 -5.89 11.89
CA PHE A 192 10.45 -6.20 10.97
C PHE A 192 10.07 -7.69 10.95
N ALA A 193 10.97 -8.57 11.39
CA ALA A 193 10.73 -10.00 11.50
C ALA A 193 9.97 -10.40 12.78
N LEU A 194 9.80 -9.47 13.73
CA LEU A 194 9.18 -9.74 15.02
C LEU A 194 7.73 -10.23 14.87
N GLN A 195 7.47 -11.47 15.27
CA GLN A 195 6.13 -12.08 15.10
C GLN A 195 5.12 -11.67 16.18
N LYS A 196 5.60 -11.30 17.37
CA LYS A 196 4.78 -10.95 18.53
C LYS A 196 5.48 -9.94 19.42
N PHE A 197 4.70 -9.07 20.03
CA PHE A 197 5.15 -8.04 20.97
C PHE A 197 4.27 -8.13 22.22
N ARG A 198 4.86 -7.97 23.41
CA ARG A 198 4.10 -7.96 24.67
C ARG A 198 4.16 -6.59 25.32
N TRP A 199 3.00 -5.99 25.52
CA TRP A 199 2.86 -4.68 26.14
C TRP A 199 1.72 -4.67 27.15
N ASN A 200 1.97 -4.15 28.35
CA ASN A 200 1.00 -4.01 29.42
C ASN A 200 0.14 -5.27 29.66
N GLY A 201 0.81 -6.42 29.81
CA GLY A 201 0.17 -7.72 30.04
C GLY A 201 -0.55 -8.33 28.84
N ARG A 202 -0.53 -7.69 27.66
CA ARG A 202 -1.18 -8.17 26.43
C ARG A 202 -0.15 -8.54 25.37
N THR A 203 -0.40 -9.64 24.67
CA THR A 203 0.41 -10.06 23.51
C THR A 203 -0.26 -9.65 22.22
N TYR A 204 0.44 -8.86 21.41
CA TYR A 204 0.04 -8.43 20.08
C TYR A 204 0.76 -9.27 19.03
N LYS A 205 0.01 -9.83 18.08
CA LYS A 205 0.57 -10.58 16.95
C LYS A 205 0.83 -9.63 15.79
N ASN A 206 1.91 -9.87 15.06
CA ASN A 206 2.20 -9.15 13.83
C ASN A 206 1.06 -9.35 12.81
N HIS A 207 0.73 -8.27 12.09
CA HIS A 207 -0.26 -8.28 11.01
C HIS A 207 0.25 -8.96 9.75
N ASN A 208 1.58 -9.02 9.55
CA ASN A 208 2.19 -9.76 8.46
C ASN A 208 2.10 -11.26 8.77
N LYS A 209 1.15 -11.93 8.12
CA LYS A 209 0.95 -13.38 8.29
C LYS A 209 1.90 -14.22 7.48
N LEU A 210 2.69 -13.61 6.59
CA LEU A 210 3.69 -14.33 5.80
C LEU A 210 4.93 -14.67 6.64
N LEU A 211 5.20 -13.91 7.72
CA LEU A 211 6.23 -14.24 8.70
C LEU A 211 5.98 -15.65 9.27
N GLY A 212 6.95 -16.55 9.08
CA GLY A 212 6.89 -17.94 9.52
C GLY A 212 5.94 -18.85 8.74
N SER A 213 5.24 -18.36 7.70
CA SER A 213 4.37 -19.18 6.85
C SER A 213 4.81 -19.24 5.38
N VAL A 214 5.59 -18.27 4.92
CA VAL A 214 6.24 -18.28 3.60
C VAL A 214 7.74 -18.32 3.83
N GLU A 215 8.41 -19.26 3.18
CA GLU A 215 9.85 -19.44 3.29
C GLU A 215 10.61 -18.16 2.91
N GLY A 216 11.56 -17.78 3.77
CA GLY A 216 12.44 -16.64 3.58
C GLY A 216 11.83 -15.29 3.97
N VAL A 217 10.52 -15.17 4.23
CA VAL A 217 9.91 -13.87 4.55
C VAL A 217 10.34 -13.37 5.92
N ASP A 218 10.93 -12.17 5.94
CA ASP A 218 11.52 -11.52 7.12
C ASP A 218 10.98 -10.09 7.38
N GLY A 219 10.03 -9.61 6.57
CA GLY A 219 9.47 -8.27 6.71
C GLY A 219 8.36 -7.98 5.69
N ILE A 220 7.92 -6.73 5.50
CA ILE A 220 8.26 -5.54 6.30
C ILE A 220 7.00 -5.03 6.98
N LYS A 221 5.95 -4.69 6.22
CA LYS A 221 4.77 -4.03 6.79
C LYS A 221 3.49 -4.26 6.00
N THR A 222 2.38 -4.37 6.74
CA THR A 222 1.02 -4.35 6.18
C THR A 222 0.36 -2.97 6.34
N GLY A 223 -0.63 -2.67 5.49
CA GLY A 223 -1.45 -1.47 5.62
C GLY A 223 -2.90 -1.70 5.18
N TYR A 224 -3.85 -1.03 5.82
CA TYR A 224 -5.25 -1.04 5.39
C TYR A 224 -5.98 0.24 5.76
N THR A 225 -6.73 0.76 4.81
CA THR A 225 -7.84 1.69 4.98
C THR A 225 -8.91 1.31 3.96
N ARG A 226 -10.15 1.80 4.15
CA ARG A 226 -11.20 1.59 3.14
C ARG A 226 -10.83 2.15 1.77
N ALA A 227 -10.14 3.29 1.75
CA ALA A 227 -9.70 3.95 0.52
C ALA A 227 -8.55 3.19 -0.17
N SER A 228 -7.56 2.71 0.60
CA SER A 228 -6.40 2.01 0.06
C SER A 228 -6.66 0.56 -0.34
N GLY A 229 -7.59 -0.14 0.32
CA GLY A 229 -7.61 -1.60 0.30
C GLY A 229 -6.49 -2.19 1.18
N PHE A 230 -6.26 -3.50 1.05
CA PHE A 230 -5.25 -4.24 1.81
C PHE A 230 -3.88 -4.21 1.10
N ASN A 231 -2.88 -3.67 1.78
CA ASN A 231 -1.54 -3.44 1.27
C ASN A 231 -0.51 -4.31 2.01
N LEU A 232 0.60 -4.62 1.34
CA LEU A 232 1.78 -5.27 1.93
C LEU A 232 3.04 -4.90 1.19
N MET A 233 4.04 -4.51 1.97
CA MET A 233 5.44 -4.43 1.61
C MET A 233 6.12 -5.61 2.30
N ALA A 234 6.54 -6.60 1.53
CA ALA A 234 7.21 -7.80 2.00
C ALA A 234 8.66 -7.81 1.53
N SER A 235 9.51 -8.46 2.29
CA SER A 235 10.84 -8.86 1.86
C SER A 235 11.05 -10.31 2.23
N SER A 236 11.87 -11.00 1.43
CA SER A 236 12.29 -12.36 1.72
C SER A 236 13.69 -12.65 1.21
N VAL A 237 14.35 -13.63 1.83
CA VAL A 237 15.67 -14.13 1.41
C VAL A 237 15.63 -15.64 1.21
N ARG A 238 16.12 -16.13 0.07
CA ARG A 238 16.45 -17.55 -0.19
C ARG A 238 17.75 -17.62 -0.97
N GLU A 239 18.62 -18.56 -0.61
CA GLU A 239 19.91 -18.78 -1.28
C GLU A 239 20.71 -17.48 -1.52
N ASP A 240 20.81 -16.65 -0.46
CA ASP A 240 21.48 -15.33 -0.47
C ASP A 240 20.91 -14.30 -1.47
N ARG A 241 19.73 -14.55 -2.05
CA ARG A 241 18.99 -13.59 -2.88
C ARG A 241 17.84 -12.98 -2.10
N ARG A 242 17.81 -11.64 -2.07
CA ARG A 242 16.79 -10.88 -1.37
C ARG A 242 15.85 -10.26 -2.39
N ILE A 243 14.55 -10.47 -2.20
CA ILE A 243 13.53 -9.82 -3.02
C ILE A 243 12.65 -8.92 -2.17
N ILE A 244 12.23 -7.80 -2.75
CA ILE A 244 11.25 -6.88 -2.19
C ILE A 244 9.99 -7.00 -3.04
N THR A 245 8.85 -7.23 -2.38
CA THR A 245 7.54 -7.33 -3.03
C THR A 245 6.59 -6.34 -2.40
N VAL A 246 6.09 -5.39 -3.19
CA VAL A 246 5.05 -4.46 -2.76
C VAL A 246 3.77 -4.72 -3.53
N MET A 247 2.67 -4.87 -2.80
CA MET A 247 1.31 -4.93 -3.33
C MET A 247 0.42 -3.92 -2.61
N LEU A 248 -0.28 -3.10 -3.37
CA LEU A 248 -1.27 -2.15 -2.89
C LEU A 248 -2.66 -2.57 -3.41
N GLY A 249 -3.72 -2.27 -2.67
CA GLY A 249 -5.08 -2.38 -3.22
C GLY A 249 -5.76 -3.74 -3.17
N GLY A 250 -5.32 -4.67 -2.33
CA GLY A 250 -5.98 -5.97 -2.16
C GLY A 250 -7.41 -5.87 -1.63
N ARG A 251 -8.28 -6.83 -2.00
CA ARG A 251 -9.70 -6.86 -1.59
C ARG A 251 -9.91 -7.33 -0.16
N THR A 252 -9.16 -8.35 0.26
CA THR A 252 -9.20 -8.90 1.61
C THR A 252 -7.77 -9.20 2.07
N SER A 253 -7.55 -9.28 3.38
CA SER A 253 -6.23 -9.65 3.92
C SER A 253 -5.75 -11.01 3.39
N ALA A 254 -6.65 -12.00 3.30
CA ALA A 254 -6.33 -13.34 2.80
C ALA A 254 -5.99 -13.34 1.31
N ALA A 255 -6.75 -12.61 0.47
CA ALA A 255 -6.45 -12.49 -0.95
C ALA A 255 -5.11 -11.78 -1.19
N ARG A 256 -4.85 -10.70 -0.45
CA ARG A 256 -3.57 -10.01 -0.47
C ARG A 256 -2.40 -10.93 -0.09
N ASN A 257 -2.55 -11.73 0.97
CA ASN A 257 -1.49 -12.63 1.42
C ASN A 257 -1.16 -13.67 0.35
N ARG A 258 -2.18 -14.34 -0.22
CA ARG A 258 -1.98 -15.32 -1.29
C ARG A 258 -1.28 -14.69 -2.51
N HIS A 259 -1.76 -13.53 -2.94
CA HIS A 259 -1.20 -12.85 -4.12
C HIS A 259 0.27 -12.43 -3.91
N VAL A 260 0.62 -11.93 -2.72
CA VAL A 260 2.01 -11.60 -2.41
C VAL A 260 2.88 -12.86 -2.34
N THR A 261 2.36 -13.97 -1.80
CA THR A 261 3.06 -15.27 -1.87
C THR A 261 3.28 -15.69 -3.33
N GLU A 262 2.28 -15.60 -4.20
CA GLU A 262 2.41 -15.95 -5.63
C GLU A 262 3.49 -15.11 -6.33
N LEU A 263 3.56 -13.81 -6.03
CA LEU A 263 4.60 -12.90 -6.55
C LEU A 263 6.01 -13.27 -6.03
N ILE A 264 6.12 -13.62 -4.75
CA ILE A 264 7.38 -14.09 -4.13
C ILE A 264 7.86 -15.38 -4.79
N GLU A 265 6.97 -16.37 -4.94
CA GLU A 265 7.33 -17.66 -5.56
C GLU A 265 7.70 -17.49 -7.04
N ALA A 266 7.03 -16.59 -7.76
CA ALA A 266 7.39 -16.27 -9.14
C ALA A 266 8.78 -15.63 -9.25
N ALA A 267 9.15 -14.77 -8.31
CA ALA A 267 10.48 -14.18 -8.29
C ALA A 267 11.58 -15.23 -8.13
N TYR A 268 11.45 -16.14 -7.17
CA TYR A 268 12.45 -17.19 -6.97
C TYR A 268 12.53 -18.17 -8.14
N ARG A 269 11.38 -18.59 -8.71
CA ARG A 269 11.37 -19.39 -9.96
C ARG A 269 12.11 -18.70 -11.12
N SER A 270 12.13 -17.36 -11.16
CA SER A 270 12.84 -16.63 -12.20
C SER A 270 14.36 -16.75 -12.08
N PHE A 271 14.89 -16.95 -10.87
CA PHE A 271 16.31 -17.17 -10.62
C PHE A 271 16.72 -18.60 -10.98
N ASP A 272 15.86 -19.58 -10.67
CA ASP A 272 16.13 -21.02 -10.82
C ASP A 272 15.87 -21.56 -12.23
N GLY A 273 15.37 -20.73 -13.14
CA GLY A 273 15.04 -21.14 -14.51
C GLY A 273 16.28 -21.60 -15.32
N PRO A 274 16.09 -22.43 -16.37
CA PRO A 274 17.18 -23.04 -17.14
C PRO A 274 18.24 -22.02 -17.60
N THR A 275 19.52 -22.31 -17.33
CA THR A 275 20.66 -21.42 -17.63
C THR A 275 20.83 -21.09 -19.10
N GLY A 276 20.23 -21.87 -20.01
CA GLY A 276 20.20 -21.61 -21.45
C GLY A 276 19.24 -20.49 -21.89
N ARG A 277 18.49 -19.86 -20.98
CA ARG A 277 17.58 -18.74 -21.29
C ARG A 277 18.11 -17.43 -20.71
N SER A 278 17.88 -16.33 -21.42
CA SER A 278 18.22 -15.01 -20.90
C SER A 278 17.47 -14.72 -19.59
N PRO A 279 18.06 -13.95 -18.64
CA PRO A 279 17.38 -13.55 -17.41
C PRO A 279 15.98 -12.96 -17.65
N ALA A 280 15.86 -12.04 -18.64
CA ALA A 280 14.58 -11.42 -18.99
C ALA A 280 13.50 -12.44 -19.43
N LEU A 281 13.88 -13.48 -20.18
CA LEU A 281 12.94 -14.53 -20.59
C LEU A 281 12.52 -15.40 -19.40
N ARG A 282 13.44 -15.72 -18.48
CA ARG A 282 13.11 -16.48 -17.26
C ARG A 282 12.13 -15.72 -16.38
N THR A 283 12.36 -14.42 -16.16
CA THR A 283 11.43 -13.54 -15.46
C THR A 283 10.07 -13.48 -16.15
N LYS A 284 10.03 -13.25 -17.47
CA LYS A 284 8.75 -13.20 -18.19
C LYS A 284 7.92 -14.48 -18.00
N ILE A 285 8.54 -15.65 -18.12
CA ILE A 285 7.87 -16.94 -17.95
C ILE A 285 7.40 -17.13 -16.51
N ALA A 286 8.24 -16.80 -15.52
CA ALA A 286 7.91 -17.06 -14.12
C ALA A 286 6.70 -16.25 -13.61
N PHE A 287 6.49 -15.05 -14.17
CA PHE A 287 5.38 -14.16 -13.84
C PHE A 287 4.15 -14.29 -14.77
N GLU A 288 4.24 -15.07 -15.85
CA GLU A 288 3.13 -15.29 -16.80
C GLU A 288 1.92 -15.95 -16.13
N ASP A 289 2.19 -16.93 -15.26
CA ASP A 289 1.16 -17.70 -14.57
C ASP A 289 0.65 -17.06 -13.27
N VAL A 290 1.18 -15.90 -12.88
CA VAL A 290 0.71 -15.21 -11.67
C VAL A 290 -0.68 -14.64 -11.94
N PRO A 291 -1.73 -15.11 -11.21
CA PRO A 291 -3.09 -14.63 -11.42
C PRO A 291 -3.17 -13.12 -11.31
N GLN A 292 -3.77 -12.46 -12.29
CA GLN A 292 -4.05 -11.04 -12.13
C GLN A 292 -5.21 -10.90 -11.13
N PRO A 293 -5.16 -9.95 -10.18
CA PRO A 293 -6.27 -9.71 -9.28
C PRO A 293 -7.51 -9.37 -10.11
N ILE A 294 -8.56 -10.20 -9.99
CA ILE A 294 -9.82 -9.97 -10.70
C ILE A 294 -10.31 -8.56 -10.37
N ASP A 295 -10.59 -7.79 -11.43
CA ASP A 295 -11.04 -6.39 -11.44
C ASP A 295 -11.79 -6.01 -10.15
N PRO A 296 -11.30 -5.02 -9.37
CA PRO A 296 -11.96 -4.56 -8.16
C PRO A 296 -13.41 -4.07 -8.38
N ASN A 297 -13.80 -3.76 -9.62
CA ASN A 297 -15.17 -3.38 -9.99
C ASN A 297 -16.08 -4.58 -10.27
N ALA A 298 -15.55 -5.78 -10.54
CA ALA A 298 -16.38 -6.94 -10.88
C ALA A 298 -17.20 -7.50 -9.69
N ALA A 299 -16.89 -7.08 -8.46
CA ALA A 299 -17.51 -7.65 -7.26
C ALA A 299 -17.87 -6.63 -6.17
N ALA A 300 -17.83 -5.32 -6.45
CA ALA A 300 -18.33 -4.30 -5.54
C ALA A 300 -19.86 -4.20 -5.60
N ARG A 301 -20.58 -5.33 -5.41
CA ARG A 301 -21.98 -5.27 -4.99
C ARG A 301 -21.99 -4.82 -3.53
N PRO A 302 -22.71 -3.75 -3.15
CA PRO A 302 -22.83 -3.38 -1.75
C PRO A 302 -23.40 -4.56 -0.97
N LEU A 303 -22.69 -4.95 0.09
CA LEU A 303 -23.11 -6.01 1.01
C LEU A 303 -23.80 -5.35 2.22
N LEU A 304 -24.99 -5.84 2.57
CA LEU A 304 -25.61 -5.54 3.86
C LEU A 304 -25.46 -6.79 4.73
N ASN A 305 -24.82 -6.67 5.90
CA ASN A 305 -24.60 -7.78 6.84
C ASN A 305 -24.03 -9.06 6.21
N GLY A 306 -23.06 -8.92 5.30
CA GLY A 306 -22.37 -10.07 4.68
C GLY A 306 -23.17 -10.83 3.62
N LYS A 307 -24.35 -10.32 3.20
CA LYS A 307 -25.12 -10.88 2.07
C LYS A 307 -25.13 -9.91 0.89
N PRO A 308 -25.06 -10.41 -0.37
CA PRO A 308 -25.29 -9.60 -1.56
C PRO A 308 -26.68 -8.96 -1.51
N LEU A 309 -26.76 -7.64 -1.67
CA LEU A 309 -28.02 -7.00 -2.01
C LEU A 309 -28.46 -7.51 -3.38
N ALA A 310 -29.54 -8.28 -3.44
CA ALA A 310 -30.24 -8.53 -4.68
C ALA A 310 -30.90 -7.19 -5.08
N MET A 311 -30.49 -6.65 -6.23
CA MET A 311 -31.28 -5.61 -6.88
C MET A 311 -32.56 -6.30 -7.32
N GLY A 312 -33.67 -6.03 -6.63
CA GLY A 312 -34.99 -6.39 -7.12
C GLY A 312 -35.19 -5.73 -8.47
N GLU A 313 -35.65 -6.50 -9.45
CA GLU A 313 -36.30 -5.97 -10.63
C GLU A 313 -37.36 -4.97 -10.18
N GLY A 314 -37.38 -3.81 -10.81
CA GLY A 314 -38.30 -2.74 -10.46
C GLY A 314 -39.73 -3.22 -10.51
N ASP A 315 -40.44 -3.03 -9.41
CA ASP A 315 -41.89 -2.84 -9.44
C ASP A 315 -42.16 -1.56 -10.22
N ALA A 316 -42.44 -1.77 -11.51
CA ALA A 316 -43.30 -0.88 -12.26
C ALA A 316 -44.70 -0.95 -11.61
N HIS A 317 -45.22 0.19 -11.17
CA HIS A 317 -46.61 0.66 -11.26
C HIS A 317 -47.01 1.53 -10.06
N ASN A 318 -47.37 2.78 -10.39
CA ASN A 318 -48.02 3.85 -9.60
C ASN A 318 -47.30 4.40 -8.36
#